data_AF-A0A1I5H6Q7-F1
#
_entry.id   AF-A0A1I5H6Q7-F1
#
_cell.length_a   1.000
_cell.length_b   1.000
_cell.length_c   1.000
_cell.angle_alpha   90.00
_cell.angle_beta   90.00
_cell.angle_gamma   90.00
#
_symmetry.space_group_name_H-M   'P 1'
#
loop_
_entity.id
_entity.type
_entity.pdbx_description
1 polymer ?
#
loop_
_entity_poly.entity_id
_entity_poly.type
_entity_poly.pdbx_seq_one_letter_code
_entity_poly.pdbx_strand_id
1 'polypeptide(L)'
;METNFNDIQQLWKSQKAVNFDISGLIQQMKATEKKQKTEWIIGIACVPITISILVYALPLKDSPLGIITLLIISFGMSWVIWLNSKSLLGQVENAERYNQRDYLQEQIQKLKLRGKIIQKHMITYGVILALAINLGYLAVLAPLSLQVRIGAHVGATLFIAVIMWFTLRKKSKKFETESRPMIRQLEKLLEELKN
;
A
#
# COMPACT_ATOMS: atom_id res chain seq x y z
N MET A 1 -54.75 -30.88 0.36
CA MET A 1 -53.50 -30.27 0.90
C MET A 1 -52.48 -30.15 -0.23
N GLU A 2 -52.74 -29.29 -1.21
CA GLU A 2 -51.90 -29.13 -2.43
C GLU A 2 -50.94 -27.93 -2.36
N THR A 3 -50.96 -27.19 -1.25
CA THR A 3 -50.16 -25.96 -1.08
C THR A 3 -48.67 -26.21 -0.78
N ASN A 4 -48.26 -27.42 -0.42
CA ASN A 4 -46.89 -27.66 0.04
C ASN A 4 -45.85 -27.71 -1.10
N PHE A 5 -46.19 -28.30 -2.25
CA PHE A 5 -45.19 -28.54 -3.30
C PHE A 5 -44.83 -27.27 -4.08
N ASN A 6 -45.82 -26.41 -4.33
CA ASN A 6 -45.61 -25.14 -5.02
C ASN A 6 -44.81 -24.15 -4.16
N ASP A 7 -45.06 -24.12 -2.85
CA ASP A 7 -44.33 -23.29 -1.89
C ASP A 7 -42.88 -23.78 -1.73
N ILE A 8 -42.65 -25.10 -1.68
CA ILE A 8 -41.30 -25.69 -1.65
C ILE A 8 -40.55 -25.41 -2.96
N GLN A 9 -41.22 -25.49 -4.11
CA GLN A 9 -40.62 -25.19 -5.42
C GLN A 9 -40.32 -23.69 -5.58
N GLN A 10 -41.15 -22.81 -5.01
CA GLN A 10 -40.87 -21.38 -4.91
C GLN A 10 -39.72 -21.09 -3.96
N LEU A 11 -39.65 -21.74 -2.79
CA LEU A 11 -38.53 -21.61 -1.86
C LEU A 11 -37.21 -22.05 -2.51
N TRP A 12 -37.21 -23.20 -3.21
CA TRP A 12 -36.04 -23.70 -3.96
C TRP A 12 -35.64 -22.78 -5.12
N LYS A 13 -36.61 -22.20 -5.85
CA LYS A 13 -36.35 -21.18 -6.88
C LYS A 13 -35.97 -19.80 -6.32
N SER A 14 -36.38 -19.48 -5.10
CA SER A 14 -36.05 -18.22 -4.41
C SER A 14 -34.65 -18.27 -3.77
N GLN A 15 -34.19 -19.48 -3.44
CA GLN A 15 -32.79 -19.83 -3.20
C GLN A 15 -31.98 -19.88 -4.51
N LYS A 16 -32.27 -18.97 -5.45
CA LYS A 16 -31.33 -18.66 -6.53
C LYS A 16 -30.01 -18.34 -5.85
N ALA A 17 -29.04 -19.25 -6.02
CA ALA A 17 -27.66 -19.04 -5.65
C ALA A 17 -27.33 -17.59 -5.99
N VAL A 18 -26.92 -16.81 -4.99
CA VAL A 18 -26.27 -15.53 -5.24
C VAL A 18 -25.23 -15.88 -6.31
N ASN A 19 -25.41 -15.37 -7.53
CA ASN A 19 -24.47 -15.60 -8.63
C ASN A 19 -23.18 -14.89 -8.21
N PHE A 20 -22.43 -15.55 -7.34
CA PHE A 20 -21.18 -15.08 -6.84
C PHE A 20 -20.21 -15.29 -8.00
N ASP A 21 -19.81 -14.18 -8.62
CA ASP A 21 -18.89 -14.19 -9.75
C ASP A 21 -17.47 -14.50 -9.25
N ILE A 22 -17.21 -15.77 -8.94
CA ILE A 22 -15.91 -16.29 -8.51
C ILE A 22 -14.86 -15.98 -9.57
N SER A 23 -15.20 -16.15 -10.85
CA SER A 23 -14.31 -15.90 -11.98
C SER A 23 -13.87 -14.43 -12.05
N GLY A 24 -14.81 -13.50 -11.89
CA GLY A 24 -14.53 -12.06 -11.82
C GLY A 24 -13.66 -11.70 -10.62
N LEU A 25 -13.93 -12.27 -9.43
CA LEU A 25 -13.11 -12.05 -8.24
C LEU A 25 -11.67 -12.56 -8.43
N ILE A 26 -11.50 -13.78 -8.96
CA ILE A 26 -10.19 -14.37 -9.26
C ILE A 26 -9.42 -13.48 -10.23
N GLN A 27 -10.08 -12.98 -11.28
CA GLN A 27 -9.46 -12.10 -12.26
C GLN A 27 -9.01 -10.77 -11.63
N GLN A 28 -9.85 -10.18 -10.77
CA GLN A 28 -9.50 -8.95 -10.04
C GLN A 28 -8.34 -9.17 -9.06
N MET A 29 -8.29 -10.31 -8.38
CA MET A 29 -7.18 -10.69 -7.50
C MET A 29 -5.88 -10.85 -8.30
N LYS A 30 -5.89 -11.59 -9.42
CA LYS A 30 -4.71 -11.75 -10.29
C LYS A 30 -4.21 -10.41 -10.85
N ALA A 31 -5.12 -9.54 -11.29
CA ALA A 31 -4.77 -8.20 -11.77
C ALA A 31 -4.15 -7.35 -10.65
N THR A 32 -4.70 -7.43 -9.44
CA THR A 32 -4.20 -6.72 -8.26
C THR A 32 -2.83 -7.26 -7.82
N GLU A 33 -2.63 -8.58 -7.85
CA GLU A 33 -1.35 -9.23 -7.56
C GLU A 33 -0.25 -8.74 -8.51
N LYS A 34 -0.49 -8.81 -9.82
CA LYS A 34 0.48 -8.35 -10.85
C LYS A 34 0.86 -6.90 -10.63
N LYS A 35 -0.14 -6.04 -10.43
CA LYS A 35 0.03 -4.60 -10.17
C LYS A 35 0.85 -4.34 -8.91
N GLN A 36 0.60 -5.08 -7.83
CA GLN A 36 1.37 -4.97 -6.59
C GLN A 36 2.83 -5.42 -6.77
N LYS A 37 3.06 -6.53 -7.46
CA LYS A 37 4.42 -7.01 -7.78
C LYS A 37 5.19 -5.98 -8.62
N THR A 38 4.54 -5.40 -9.63
CA THR A 38 5.15 -4.32 -10.43
C THR A 38 5.47 -3.10 -9.56
N GLU A 39 4.54 -2.63 -8.71
CA GLU A 39 4.79 -1.53 -7.77
C GLU A 39 5.97 -1.82 -6.83
N TRP A 40 6.11 -3.07 -6.36
CA TRP A 40 7.21 -3.50 -5.50
C TRP A 40 8.56 -3.55 -6.23
N ILE A 41 8.61 -4.11 -7.43
CA ILE A 41 9.83 -4.16 -8.26
C ILE A 41 10.32 -2.74 -8.60
N ILE A 42 9.39 -1.87 -9.01
CA ILE A 42 9.70 -0.46 -9.25
C ILE A 42 10.25 0.19 -7.98
N GLY A 43 9.62 -0.07 -6.83
CA GLY A 43 10.10 0.42 -5.54
C GLY A 43 11.54 0.01 -5.23
N ILE A 44 11.89 -1.27 -5.42
CA ILE A 44 13.23 -1.80 -5.21
C ILE A 44 14.26 -1.14 -6.15
N ALA A 45 13.91 -0.93 -7.42
CA ALA A 45 14.80 -0.29 -8.37
C ALA A 45 14.98 1.22 -8.09
N CYS A 46 13.92 1.91 -7.67
CA CYS A 46 13.96 3.35 -7.42
C CYS A 46 14.80 3.75 -6.21
N VAL A 47 14.88 2.92 -5.17
CA VAL A 47 15.66 3.24 -3.95
C VAL A 47 17.15 3.47 -4.23
N PRO A 48 17.92 2.53 -4.81
CA PRO A 48 19.33 2.75 -5.07
C PRO A 48 19.56 3.90 -6.04
N ILE A 49 18.67 4.10 -7.03
CA ILE A 49 18.75 5.26 -7.94
C ILE A 49 18.62 6.57 -7.15
N THR A 50 17.64 6.66 -6.25
CA THR A 50 17.40 7.87 -5.46
C THR A 50 18.58 8.15 -4.52
N ILE A 51 19.10 7.12 -3.85
CA ILE A 51 20.27 7.27 -2.96
C ILE A 51 21.50 7.70 -3.76
N SER A 52 21.77 7.11 -4.92
CA SER A 52 22.87 7.51 -5.79
C SER A 52 22.74 8.99 -6.19
N ILE A 53 21.55 9.43 -6.62
CA ILE A 53 21.31 10.84 -6.96
C ILE A 53 21.60 11.73 -5.75
N LEU A 54 21.13 11.39 -4.55
CA LEU A 54 21.37 12.19 -3.35
C LEU A 54 22.85 12.27 -2.97
N VAL A 55 23.63 11.20 -3.16
CA VAL A 55 25.06 11.15 -2.85
C VAL A 55 25.90 11.94 -3.87
N TYR A 56 25.54 11.91 -5.15
CA TYR A 56 26.31 12.58 -6.22
C TYR A 56 25.87 14.02 -6.46
N ALA A 57 24.58 14.34 -6.32
CA ALA A 57 24.05 15.67 -6.59
C ALA A 57 24.16 16.62 -5.39
N LEU A 58 24.25 16.10 -4.16
CA LEU A 58 24.34 16.91 -2.95
C LEU A 58 25.61 16.54 -2.15
N PRO A 59 26.30 17.53 -1.54
CA PRO A 59 27.48 17.30 -0.70
C PRO A 59 27.10 16.75 0.69
N LEU A 60 26.13 15.83 0.75
CA LEU A 60 25.64 15.24 2.00
C LEU A 60 26.68 14.31 2.64
N LYS A 61 27.55 13.69 1.83
CA LYS A 61 28.59 12.78 2.33
C LYS A 61 29.72 13.50 3.10
N ASP A 62 29.87 14.80 2.86
CA ASP A 62 30.98 15.58 3.41
C ASP A 62 30.70 16.11 4.83
N SER A 63 29.47 15.91 5.34
CA SER A 63 29.05 16.34 6.67
C SER A 63 28.44 15.17 7.47
N PRO A 64 28.74 15.03 8.78
CA PRO A 64 28.09 14.04 9.65
C PRO A 64 26.56 14.10 9.61
N LEU A 65 25.99 15.32 9.53
CA LEU A 65 24.54 15.52 9.44
C LEU A 65 23.96 15.03 8.10
N GLY A 66 24.71 15.16 7.01
CA GLY A 66 24.29 14.66 5.71
C GLY A 66 24.34 13.13 5.64
N ILE A 67 25.34 12.50 6.27
CA ILE A 67 25.39 11.03 6.43
C ILE A 67 24.19 10.53 7.25
N ILE A 68 23.90 11.17 8.39
CA ILE A 68 22.72 10.82 9.21
C ILE A 68 21.43 10.96 8.37
N THR A 69 21.32 12.01 7.57
CA THR A 69 20.18 12.22 6.67
C THR A 69 20.02 11.07 5.67
N LEU A 70 21.11 10.67 5.02
CA LEU A 70 21.11 9.54 4.08
C LEU A 70 20.70 8.23 4.76
N LEU A 71 21.16 7.99 5.98
CA LEU A 71 20.75 6.82 6.77
C LEU A 71 19.26 6.84 7.10
N ILE A 72 18.71 7.99 7.54
CA ILE A 72 17.28 8.11 7.86
C ILE A 72 16.42 7.88 6.61
N ILE A 73 16.80 8.47 5.46
CA ILE A 73 16.09 8.27 4.19
C ILE A 73 16.16 6.81 3.77
N SER A 74 17.35 6.20 3.80
CA SER A 74 17.56 4.80 3.41
C SER A 74 16.75 3.85 4.29
N PHE A 75 16.75 4.09 5.60
CA PHE A 75 15.95 3.33 6.57
C PHE A 75 14.45 3.48 6.28
N GLY A 76 13.97 4.72 6.11
CA GLY A 76 12.57 5.00 5.80
C GLY A 76 12.10 4.31 4.51
N MET A 77 12.91 4.34 3.46
CA MET A 77 12.62 3.67 2.19
C MET A 77 12.60 2.15 2.34
N SER A 78 13.60 1.58 3.03
CA SER A 78 13.69 0.14 3.30
C SER A 78 12.50 -0.37 4.11
N TRP A 79 12.10 0.41 5.13
CA TRP A 79 10.92 0.13 5.94
C TRP A 79 9.64 0.09 5.12
N VAL A 80 9.44 1.06 4.20
CA VAL A 80 8.28 1.08 3.30
C VAL A 80 8.28 -0.10 2.33
N ILE A 81 9.44 -0.48 1.77
CA ILE A 81 9.55 -1.68 0.91
C ILE A 81 9.19 -2.94 1.68
N TRP A 82 9.68 -3.07 2.92
CA TRP A 82 9.39 -4.21 3.79
C TRP A 82 7.90 -4.29 4.15
N LEU A 83 7.27 -3.17 4.49
CA LEU A 83 5.81 -3.13 4.74
C LEU A 83 5.01 -3.50 3.49
N ASN A 84 5.42 -2.99 2.32
CA ASN A 84 4.77 -3.34 1.06
C ASN A 84 4.92 -4.83 0.74
N SER A 85 6.09 -5.44 0.96
CA SER A 85 6.32 -6.86 0.70
C SER A 85 5.43 -7.75 1.57
N LYS A 86 5.21 -7.37 2.84
CA LYS A 86 4.27 -8.08 3.74
C LYS A 86 2.81 -7.97 3.30
N SER A 87 2.45 -6.93 2.54
CA SER A 87 1.09 -6.72 2.04
C SER A 87 0.82 -7.35 0.66
N LEU A 88 1.83 -7.99 0.05
CA LEU A 88 1.70 -8.61 -1.28
C LEU A 88 0.75 -9.79 -1.25
N LEU A 89 -0.23 -9.77 -2.16
CA LEU A 89 -1.11 -10.91 -2.40
C LEU A 89 -0.30 -12.14 -2.83
N GLY A 90 -0.66 -13.30 -2.27
CA GLY A 90 -0.13 -14.59 -2.73
C GLY A 90 -0.67 -14.97 -4.11
N GLN A 91 0.05 -15.83 -4.83
CA GLN A 91 -0.37 -16.33 -6.14
C GLN A 91 -1.67 -17.12 -6.08
N VAL A 92 -2.64 -16.73 -6.90
CA VAL A 92 -3.96 -17.41 -6.97
C VAL A 92 -3.84 -18.85 -7.47
N GLU A 93 -2.83 -19.17 -8.26
CA GLU A 93 -2.57 -20.53 -8.77
C GLU A 93 -2.13 -21.53 -7.69
N ASN A 94 -1.69 -21.05 -6.52
CA ASN A 94 -1.36 -21.92 -5.39
C ASN A 94 -2.57 -22.20 -4.47
N ALA A 95 -3.76 -21.67 -4.79
CA ALA A 95 -4.96 -21.85 -3.98
C ALA A 95 -5.41 -23.33 -3.90
N GLU A 96 -5.10 -24.14 -4.91
CA GLU A 96 -5.41 -25.58 -4.92
C GLU A 96 -4.54 -26.41 -3.96
N ARG A 97 -3.39 -25.87 -3.50
CA ARG A 97 -2.47 -26.55 -2.57
C ARG A 97 -2.69 -26.18 -1.11
N TYR A 98 -3.50 -25.14 -0.83
CA TYR A 98 -3.77 -24.66 0.52
C TYR A 98 -5.19 -25.01 0.95
N ASN A 99 -5.39 -25.19 2.27
CA ASN A 99 -6.72 -25.18 2.86
C ASN A 99 -7.43 -23.87 2.45
N GLN A 100 -8.51 -23.97 1.67
CA GLN A 100 -9.16 -22.85 1.00
C GLN A 100 -9.52 -21.71 1.97
N ARG A 101 -9.87 -22.08 3.21
CA ARG A 101 -10.18 -21.15 4.29
C ARG A 101 -8.97 -20.32 4.73
N ASP A 102 -7.83 -20.98 4.97
CA ASP A 102 -6.62 -20.33 5.46
C ASP A 102 -6.05 -19.37 4.41
N TYR A 103 -6.13 -19.77 3.13
CA TYR A 103 -5.77 -18.92 2.00
C TYR A 103 -6.65 -17.66 1.92
N LEU A 104 -7.98 -17.80 1.99
CA LEU A 104 -8.89 -16.65 1.96
C LEU A 104 -8.63 -15.68 3.13
N GLN A 105 -8.42 -16.23 4.33
CA GLN A 105 -8.13 -15.44 5.52
C GLN A 105 -6.80 -14.68 5.38
N GLU A 106 -5.75 -15.30 4.86
CA GLU A 106 -4.46 -14.65 4.61
C GLU A 106 -4.58 -13.49 3.62
N GLN A 107 -5.32 -13.68 2.52
CA GLN A 107 -5.50 -12.64 1.50
C GLN A 107 -6.33 -11.46 2.04
N ILE A 108 -7.37 -11.72 2.83
CA ILE A 108 -8.14 -10.68 3.53
C ILE A 108 -7.22 -9.88 4.47
N GLN A 109 -6.38 -10.56 5.25
CA GLN A 109 -5.45 -9.90 6.16
C GLN A 109 -4.44 -9.01 5.42
N LYS A 110 -3.88 -9.48 4.30
CA LYS A 110 -2.96 -8.70 3.46
C LYS A 110 -3.61 -7.44 2.87
N LEU A 111 -4.84 -7.56 2.36
CA LEU A 111 -5.60 -6.41 1.86
C LEU A 111 -5.93 -5.41 2.98
N LYS A 112 -6.34 -5.89 4.16
CA LYS A 112 -6.58 -5.02 5.34
C LYS A 112 -5.29 -4.33 5.81
N LEU A 113 -4.16 -5.04 5.81
CA LEU A 113 -2.85 -4.48 6.15
C LEU A 113 -2.49 -3.36 5.18
N ARG A 114 -2.73 -3.54 3.88
CA ARG A 114 -2.52 -2.49 2.88
C ARG A 114 -3.32 -1.22 3.17
N GLY A 115 -4.58 -1.36 3.58
CA GLY A 115 -5.40 -0.22 4.04
C GLY A 115 -4.74 0.53 5.21
N LYS A 116 -4.27 -0.20 6.22
CA LYS A 116 -3.54 0.37 7.37
C LYS A 116 -2.21 1.03 6.98
N ILE A 117 -1.51 0.49 5.98
CA ILE A 117 -0.28 1.10 5.46
C ILE A 117 -0.59 2.46 4.82
N ILE A 118 -1.64 2.53 3.99
CA ILE A 118 -2.05 3.78 3.34
C ILE A 118 -2.48 4.83 4.38
N GLN A 119 -3.26 4.45 5.38
CA GLN A 119 -3.81 5.42 6.34
C GLN A 119 -2.80 5.89 7.39
N LYS A 120 -1.96 5.00 7.93
CA LYS A 120 -1.08 5.32 9.07
C LYS A 120 0.38 5.40 8.68
N HIS A 121 0.91 4.33 8.08
CA HIS A 121 2.35 4.19 7.85
C HIS A 121 2.88 5.15 6.78
N MET A 122 2.07 5.49 5.77
CA MET A 122 2.46 6.49 4.77
C MET A 122 2.59 7.89 5.38
N ILE A 123 1.73 8.28 6.33
CA ILE A 123 1.84 9.56 7.03
C ILE A 123 3.14 9.58 7.85
N THR A 124 3.41 8.52 8.61
CA THR A 124 4.65 8.37 9.38
C THR A 124 5.89 8.50 8.48
N TYR A 125 5.88 7.84 7.32
CA TYR A 125 6.96 7.96 6.34
C TYR A 125 7.12 9.40 5.82
N GLY A 126 6.02 10.08 5.50
CA GLY A 126 6.06 11.48 5.06
C GLY A 126 6.68 12.42 6.08
N VAL A 127 6.37 12.22 7.38
CA VAL A 127 6.97 12.99 8.47
C VAL A 127 8.46 12.70 8.61
N ILE A 128 8.85 11.42 8.59
CA ILE A 128 10.27 11.02 8.64
C ILE A 128 11.04 11.63 7.46
N LEU A 129 10.46 11.61 6.26
CA LEU A 129 11.07 12.17 5.06
C LEU A 129 11.23 13.70 5.17
N ALA A 130 10.20 14.40 5.66
CA ALA A 130 10.28 15.85 5.90
C ALA A 130 11.38 16.19 6.92
N LEU A 131 11.47 15.44 8.01
CA LEU A 131 12.52 15.63 9.01
C LEU A 131 13.92 15.36 8.43
N ALA A 132 14.08 14.27 7.67
CA ALA A 132 15.35 13.92 7.08
C ALA A 132 15.84 14.98 6.08
N ILE A 133 14.96 15.45 5.19
CA ILE A 133 15.31 16.49 4.21
C ILE A 133 15.69 17.79 4.91
N ASN A 134 14.92 18.21 5.93
CA ASN A 134 15.26 19.39 6.71
C ASN A 134 16.59 19.24 7.45
N LEU A 135 16.90 18.05 7.98
CA LEU A 135 18.19 17.78 8.62
C LEU A 135 19.35 17.92 7.62
N GLY A 136 19.20 17.37 6.41
CA GLY A 136 20.21 17.47 5.36
C GLY A 136 20.42 18.91 4.89
N TYR A 137 19.35 19.69 4.82
CA TYR A 137 19.39 21.11 4.44
C TYR A 137 20.17 21.96 5.43
N LEU A 138 20.22 21.61 6.72
CA LEU A 138 21.05 22.31 7.69
C LEU A 138 22.55 22.24 7.33
N ALA A 139 23.00 21.10 6.80
CA ALA A 139 24.39 20.92 6.37
C ALA A 139 24.66 21.62 5.03
N VAL A 140 23.77 21.43 4.05
CA VAL A 140 23.98 21.89 2.67
C VAL A 140 23.79 23.40 2.52
N LEU A 141 22.83 23.99 3.23
CA LEU A 141 22.48 25.41 3.09
C LEU A 141 23.20 26.30 4.12
N ALA A 142 24.10 25.74 4.93
CA ALA A 142 24.92 26.49 5.87
C ALA A 142 25.61 27.75 5.29
N PRO A 143 26.18 27.74 4.07
CA PRO A 143 26.85 28.92 3.51
C PRO A 143 25.89 29.98 2.96
N LEU A 144 24.57 29.73 2.92
CA LEU A 144 23.59 30.65 2.36
C LEU A 144 23.00 31.59 3.41
N SER A 145 22.39 32.69 2.95
CA SER A 145 21.74 33.66 3.83
C SER A 145 20.57 33.04 4.61
N LEU A 146 20.30 33.58 5.79
CA LEU A 146 19.23 33.09 6.66
C LEU A 146 17.86 33.05 5.96
N GLN A 147 17.54 34.07 5.16
CA GLN A 147 16.28 34.15 4.42
C GLN A 147 16.13 33.00 3.43
N VAL A 148 17.19 32.68 2.68
CA VAL A 148 17.21 31.57 1.72
C VAL A 148 17.09 30.23 2.44
N ARG A 149 17.77 30.07 3.58
CA ARG A 149 17.69 28.86 4.41
C ARG A 149 16.26 28.61 4.90
N ILE A 150 15.63 29.62 5.52
CA ILE A 150 14.25 29.53 6.00
C ILE A 150 13.31 29.21 4.84
N GLY A 151 13.45 29.93 3.72
CA GLY A 151 12.65 29.70 2.52
C GLY A 151 12.76 28.27 1.99
N ALA A 152 13.96 27.70 1.97
CA ALA A 152 14.19 26.33 1.53
C ALA A 152 13.59 25.28 2.48
N HIS A 153 13.73 25.45 3.81
CA HIS A 153 13.13 24.55 4.79
C HIS A 153 11.60 24.55 4.73
N VAL A 154 10.99 25.75 4.70
CA VAL A 154 9.53 25.90 4.59
C VAL A 154 9.05 25.36 3.25
N GLY A 155 9.72 25.71 2.16
CA GLY A 155 9.41 25.27 0.81
C GLY A 155 9.45 23.74 0.67
N ALA A 156 10.52 23.10 1.15
CA ALA A 156 10.65 21.64 1.12
C ALA A 156 9.55 20.95 1.95
N THR A 157 9.28 21.48 3.14
CA THR A 157 8.25 20.92 4.03
C THR A 157 6.86 21.00 3.41
N LEU A 158 6.50 22.15 2.85
CA LEU A 158 5.21 22.34 2.15
C LEU A 158 5.13 21.46 0.90
N PHE A 159 6.21 21.37 0.13
CA PHE A 159 6.26 20.52 -1.06
C PHE A 159 6.00 19.04 -0.74
N ILE A 160 6.67 18.52 0.30
CA ILE A 160 6.44 17.15 0.78
C ILE A 160 5.00 16.97 1.26
N ALA A 161 4.48 17.92 2.05
CA ALA A 161 3.11 17.86 2.55
C ALA A 161 2.08 17.80 1.42
N VAL A 162 2.24 18.63 0.38
CA VAL A 162 1.38 18.64 -0.80
C VAL A 162 1.44 17.31 -1.56
N ILE A 163 2.65 16.80 -1.86
CA ILE A 163 2.81 15.51 -2.54
C ILE A 163 2.18 14.38 -1.74
N MET A 164 2.42 14.36 -0.42
CA MET A 164 1.87 13.36 0.47
C MET A 164 0.35 13.40 0.51
N TRP A 165 -0.25 14.59 0.59
CA TRP A 165 -1.69 14.75 0.57
C TRP A 165 -2.32 14.22 -0.72
N PHE A 166 -1.80 14.61 -1.88
CA PHE A 166 -2.28 14.12 -3.17
C PHE A 166 -2.13 12.59 -3.29
N THR A 167 -0.98 12.05 -2.88
CA THR A 167 -0.69 10.61 -2.95
C THR A 167 -1.60 9.82 -2.03
N LEU A 168 -1.79 10.25 -0.79
CA LEU A 168 -2.68 9.63 0.19
C LEU A 168 -4.12 9.65 -0.29
N ARG A 169 -4.60 10.79 -0.80
CA ARG A 169 -5.96 10.92 -1.32
C ARG A 169 -6.20 9.97 -2.49
N LYS A 170 -5.26 9.92 -3.45
CA LYS A 170 -5.33 9.03 -4.62
C LYS A 170 -5.33 7.56 -4.20
N LYS A 171 -4.41 7.16 -3.31
CA LYS A 171 -4.29 5.76 -2.84
C LYS A 171 -5.49 5.34 -1.99
N SER A 172 -5.99 6.21 -1.11
CA SER A 172 -7.17 5.93 -0.29
C SER A 172 -8.41 5.75 -1.15
N LYS A 173 -8.64 6.65 -2.12
CA LYS A 173 -9.77 6.50 -3.06
C LYS A 173 -9.69 5.17 -3.81
N LYS A 174 -8.50 4.83 -4.32
CA LYS A 174 -8.26 3.56 -5.03
C LYS A 174 -8.47 2.33 -4.14
N PHE A 175 -8.06 2.39 -2.87
CA PHE A 175 -8.30 1.32 -1.91
C PHE A 175 -9.79 1.09 -1.65
N GLU A 176 -10.55 2.18 -1.47
CA GLU A 176 -11.99 2.12 -1.25
C GLU A 176 -12.75 1.59 -2.47
N THR A 177 -12.31 1.89 -3.70
CA THR A 177 -12.98 1.44 -4.93
C THR A 177 -12.54 0.07 -5.43
N GLU A 178 -11.27 -0.30 -5.26
CA GLU A 178 -10.72 -1.57 -5.78
C GLU A 178 -10.63 -2.64 -4.68
N SER A 179 -9.98 -2.33 -3.56
CA SER A 179 -9.61 -3.33 -2.55
C SER A 179 -10.73 -3.62 -1.54
N ARG A 180 -11.53 -2.62 -1.17
CA ARG A 180 -12.60 -2.79 -0.17
C ARG A 180 -13.76 -3.67 -0.66
N PRO A 181 -14.23 -3.57 -1.91
CA PRO A 181 -15.22 -4.50 -2.44
C PRO A 181 -14.70 -5.93 -2.49
N MET A 182 -13.43 -6.12 -2.90
CA MET A 182 -12.77 -7.41 -2.92
C MET A 182 -12.69 -8.05 -1.52
N ILE A 183 -12.34 -7.26 -0.49
CA ILE A 183 -12.37 -7.75 0.91
C ILE A 183 -13.77 -8.26 1.28
N ARG A 184 -14.82 -7.48 0.97
CA ARG A 184 -16.21 -7.88 1.28
C ARG A 184 -16.63 -9.16 0.56
N GLN A 185 -16.20 -9.33 -0.70
CA GLN A 185 -16.48 -10.53 -1.47
C GLN A 185 -15.76 -11.75 -0.88
N LEU A 186 -14.49 -11.60 -0.49
CA LEU A 186 -13.73 -12.67 0.17
C LEU A 186 -14.29 -13.02 1.56
N GLU A 187 -14.76 -12.03 2.33
CA GLU A 187 -15.39 -12.24 3.64
C GLU A 187 -16.70 -13.03 3.49
N LYS A 188 -17.53 -12.72 2.48
CA LYS A 188 -18.75 -13.49 2.19
C LYS A 188 -18.47 -14.94 1.83
N LEU A 189 -17.46 -15.21 0.99
CA LEU A 189 -17.05 -16.58 0.68
C LEU A 189 -16.59 -17.35 1.92
N LEU A 190 -15.87 -16.68 2.83
CA LEU A 190 -15.42 -17.30 4.07
C LEU A 190 -16.60 -17.65 5.00
N GLU A 191 -17.65 -16.82 5.02
CA GLU A 191 -18.88 -17.08 5.77
C GLU A 191 -19.69 -18.24 5.16
N GLU A 192 -19.79 -18.30 3.83
CA GLU A 192 -20.44 -19.43 3.12
C GLU A 192 -19.72 -20.76 3.35
N LEU A 193 -18.38 -20.76 3.42
CA LEU A 193 -17.59 -21.97 3.74
C LEU A 193 -17.69 -22.41 5.21
N LYS A 194 -18.26 -21.60 6.09
CA LYS A 194 -18.43 -21.89 7.52
C LYS A 194 -19.79 -22.53 7.83
N ASN A 195 -20.78 -22.33 6.96
CA ASN A 195 -22.14 -22.87 7.06
C ASN A 195 -22.29 -24.16 6.26
#